data_AF-A0A947BQC1-F1
#
_entry.id   AF-A0A947BQC1-F1
#
_cell.length_a   1.000
_cell.length_b   1.000
_cell.length_c   1.000
_cell.angle_alpha   90.00
_cell.angle_beta   90.00
_cell.angle_gamma   90.00
#
_symmetry.space_group_name_H-M   'P 1'
#
loop_
_entity.id
_entity.type
_entity.pdbx_description
1 polymer ?
#
loop_
_entity_poly.entity_id
_entity_poly.type
_entity_poly.pdbx_seq_one_letter_code
_entity_poly.pdbx_strand_id
1 'polypeptide(L)'
;MKKLILLTIFVLSCATQVLANTPAQTGLIYLNSLRSAAGMTTLSSNANLDTAALNHSTYNQINNFIGHYESLDFPTGFKGVTPADRVVAAGYLSTTVSENVSYDSDGDGESDKDEIDSGTDLLNPPRSGAWKIILPLILNQN
;
A
#
# COMPACT_ATOMS: atom_id res chain seq x y z
N MET A 1 -14.85 -9.25 -54.16
CA MET A 1 -15.09 -8.07 -53.30
C MET A 1 -15.98 -8.50 -52.14
N LYS A 2 -15.42 -8.62 -50.91
CA LYS A 2 -16.12 -8.82 -49.60
C LYS A 2 -15.23 -9.41 -48.50
N LYS A 3 -13.97 -9.79 -48.79
CA LYS A 3 -13.02 -10.30 -47.77
C LYS A 3 -11.98 -9.27 -47.29
N LEU A 4 -12.13 -7.98 -47.60
CA LEU A 4 -11.13 -6.96 -47.31
C LEU A 4 -11.57 -5.89 -46.29
N ILE A 5 -12.75 -6.04 -45.66
CA ILE A 5 -13.28 -5.03 -44.72
C ILE A 5 -13.23 -5.50 -43.25
N LEU A 6 -12.95 -6.78 -42.99
CA LEU A 6 -13.05 -7.35 -41.63
C LEU A 6 -11.71 -7.48 -40.88
N LEU A 7 -10.61 -6.98 -41.43
CA LEU A 7 -9.27 -7.04 -40.80
C LEU A 7 -8.66 -5.64 -40.59
N THR A 8 -9.48 -4.61 -40.46
CA THR A 8 -9.01 -3.26 -40.13
C THR A 8 -9.62 -2.69 -38.85
N ILE A 9 -10.53 -3.42 -38.19
CA ILE A 9 -11.16 -2.98 -36.93
C ILE A 9 -10.38 -3.46 -35.68
N PHE A 10 -9.49 -4.45 -35.80
CA PHE A 10 -8.74 -4.95 -34.63
C PHE A 10 -7.44 -4.20 -34.31
N VAL A 11 -7.02 -3.25 -35.16
CA VAL A 11 -5.71 -2.57 -35.02
C VAL A 11 -5.84 -1.13 -34.49
N LEU A 12 -7.06 -0.67 -34.16
CA LEU A 12 -7.30 0.69 -33.66
C LEU A 12 -7.98 0.72 -32.28
N SER A 13 -7.52 -0.15 -31.38
CA SER A 13 -7.60 0.13 -29.95
C SER A 13 -6.20 0.07 -29.36
N CYS A 14 -5.32 0.94 -29.86
CA CYS A 14 -4.28 1.51 -29.00
C CYS A 14 -4.99 2.55 -28.12
N ALA A 15 -5.94 2.09 -27.31
CA ALA A 15 -6.41 2.87 -26.19
C ALA A 15 -5.17 2.99 -25.30
N THR A 16 -4.65 4.21 -25.21
CA THR A 16 -3.70 4.61 -24.18
C THR A 16 -4.37 4.33 -22.84
N GLN A 17 -4.19 3.12 -22.33
CA GLN A 17 -4.58 2.80 -20.97
C GLN A 17 -3.68 3.63 -20.08
N VAL A 18 -4.21 4.74 -19.56
CA VAL A 18 -3.61 5.41 -18.42
C VAL A 18 -3.74 4.41 -17.28
N LEU A 19 -2.68 3.64 -17.04
CA LEU A 19 -2.63 2.73 -15.90
C LEU A 19 -2.77 3.60 -14.65
N ALA A 20 -3.88 3.44 -13.94
CA ALA A 20 -4.06 4.10 -12.67
C ALA A 20 -2.95 3.63 -11.71
N ASN A 21 -2.37 4.57 -10.95
CA ASN A 21 -1.41 4.23 -9.93
C ASN A 21 -2.06 3.33 -8.87
N THR A 22 -1.35 2.29 -8.44
CA THR A 22 -1.77 1.49 -7.29
C THR A 22 -1.82 2.35 -6.02
N PRO A 23 -2.56 1.94 -4.98
CA PRO A 23 -2.56 2.66 -3.70
C PRO A 23 -1.14 2.89 -3.14
N ALA A 24 -0.26 1.90 -3.26
CA ALA A 24 1.15 2.02 -2.87
C ALA A 24 1.87 3.10 -3.68
N GLN A 25 1.71 3.13 -5.01
CA GLN A 25 2.31 4.16 -5.86
C GLN A 25 1.80 5.56 -5.53
N THR A 26 0.49 5.72 -5.33
CA THR A 26 -0.13 6.99 -4.94
C THR A 26 0.40 7.47 -3.59
N GLY A 27 0.51 6.57 -2.60
CA GLY A 27 1.07 6.88 -1.29
C GLY A 27 2.54 7.32 -1.36
N LEU A 28 3.37 6.65 -2.17
CA LEU A 28 4.77 7.04 -2.37
C LEU A 28 4.90 8.41 -3.02
N ILE A 29 4.09 8.69 -4.04
CA ILE A 29 4.09 9.99 -4.75
C ILE A 29 3.72 11.11 -3.77
N TYR A 30 2.68 10.92 -2.96
CA TYR A 30 2.28 11.88 -1.94
C TYR A 30 3.36 12.08 -0.87
N LEU A 31 3.93 11.00 -0.33
CA LEU A 31 5.02 11.09 0.65
C LEU A 31 6.23 11.84 0.07
N ASN A 32 6.61 11.55 -1.18
CA ASN A 32 7.73 12.23 -1.83
C ASN A 32 7.46 13.71 -2.10
N SER A 33 6.20 14.12 -2.29
CA SER A 33 5.86 15.55 -2.40
C SER A 33 6.09 16.27 -1.08
N LEU A 34 5.68 15.67 0.05
CA LEU A 34 5.93 16.19 1.40
C LEU A 34 7.43 16.26 1.73
N ARG A 35 8.17 15.19 1.42
CA ARG A 35 9.62 15.13 1.60
C ARG A 35 10.33 16.22 0.81
N SER A 36 9.94 16.42 -0.45
CA SER A 36 10.51 17.47 -1.30
C SER A 36 10.22 18.87 -0.75
N ALA A 37 8.98 19.12 -0.29
CA ALA A 37 8.61 20.38 0.34
C ALA A 37 9.41 20.65 1.64
N ALA A 38 9.81 19.59 2.34
CA ALA A 38 10.66 19.65 3.53
C ALA A 38 12.18 19.67 3.24
N GLY A 39 12.60 19.70 1.96
CA GLY A 39 14.02 19.69 1.59
C GLY A 39 14.72 18.34 1.77
N MET A 40 13.96 17.25 1.87
CA MET A 40 14.48 15.89 2.05
C MET A 40 14.64 15.16 0.71
N THR A 41 15.55 14.19 0.66
CA THR A 41 15.69 13.27 -0.48
C THR A 41 14.44 12.41 -0.65
N THR A 42 13.97 12.24 -1.89
CA THR A 42 12.84 11.36 -2.21
C THR A 42 13.21 9.88 -2.05
N LEU A 43 12.21 9.05 -1.80
CA LEU A 43 12.31 7.60 -1.72
C LEU A 43 11.96 6.96 -3.07
N SER A 44 12.49 5.76 -3.31
CA SER A 44 12.16 4.94 -4.48
C SER A 44 11.34 3.72 -4.08
N SER A 45 10.48 3.24 -4.98
CA SER A 45 9.73 2.00 -4.76
C SER A 45 10.66 0.78 -4.74
N ASN A 46 10.25 -0.26 -4.00
CA ASN A 46 10.96 -1.52 -3.94
C ASN A 46 9.96 -2.67 -3.81
N ALA A 47 9.99 -3.61 -4.75
CA ALA A 47 9.00 -4.68 -4.83
C ALA A 47 9.01 -5.62 -3.60
N ASN A 48 10.15 -5.82 -2.95
CA ASN A 48 10.25 -6.66 -1.75
C ASN A 48 9.63 -5.96 -0.55
N LEU A 49 9.80 -4.64 -0.46
CA LEU A 49 9.15 -3.82 0.55
C LEU A 49 7.63 -3.74 0.34
N ASP A 50 7.18 -3.58 -0.91
CA ASP A 50 5.75 -3.62 -1.26
C ASP A 50 5.12 -4.97 -0.88
N THR A 51 5.85 -6.07 -1.13
CA THR A 51 5.43 -7.43 -0.76
C THR A 51 5.34 -7.61 0.75
N ALA A 52 6.32 -7.11 1.51
CA ALA A 52 6.29 -7.17 2.97
C ALA A 52 5.11 -6.38 3.56
N ALA A 53 4.85 -5.18 3.02
CA ALA A 53 3.72 -4.33 3.42
C ALA A 53 2.38 -5.02 3.18
N LEU A 54 2.20 -5.58 1.97
CA LEU A 54 0.98 -6.28 1.58
C LEU A 54 0.74 -7.54 2.42
N ASN A 55 1.80 -8.31 2.69
CA ASN A 55 1.68 -9.48 3.54
C ASN A 55 1.27 -9.10 4.97
N HIS A 56 1.87 -8.05 5.53
CA HIS A 56 1.58 -7.62 6.90
C HIS A 56 0.16 -7.05 7.03
N SER A 57 -0.30 -6.24 6.07
CA SER A 57 -1.67 -5.73 6.06
C SER A 57 -2.69 -6.86 5.95
N THR A 58 -2.40 -7.86 5.12
CA THR A 58 -3.23 -9.07 4.97
C THR A 58 -3.25 -9.92 6.24
N TYR A 59 -2.11 -10.08 6.90
CA TYR A 59 -2.02 -10.76 8.20
C TYR A 59 -2.89 -10.06 9.25
N ASN A 60 -2.79 -8.74 9.35
CA ASN A 60 -3.58 -7.93 10.28
C ASN A 60 -5.09 -8.08 9.99
N GLN A 61 -5.49 -8.02 8.72
CA GLN A 61 -6.87 -8.23 8.30
C GLN A 61 -7.40 -9.62 8.67
N ILE A 62 -6.69 -10.69 8.28
CA ILE A 62 -7.17 -12.07 8.46
C ILE A 62 -7.26 -12.46 9.94
N ASN A 63 -6.35 -11.93 10.76
CA ASN A 63 -6.26 -12.26 12.18
C ASN A 63 -6.92 -11.22 13.10
N ASN A 64 -7.61 -10.22 12.55
CA ASN A 64 -8.21 -9.11 13.29
C ASN A 64 -7.22 -8.42 14.23
N PHE A 65 -6.00 -8.21 13.74
CA PHE A 65 -4.95 -7.51 14.45
C PHE A 65 -4.76 -6.08 13.96
N ILE A 66 -4.31 -5.23 14.87
CA ILE A 66 -3.86 -3.89 14.59
C ILE A 66 -2.53 -3.70 15.33
N GLY A 67 -1.47 -3.43 14.59
CA GLY A 67 -0.16 -3.15 15.16
C GLY A 67 0.98 -3.52 14.21
N HIS A 68 2.20 -3.32 14.71
CA HIS A 68 3.44 -3.55 13.97
C HIS A 68 3.95 -4.99 14.02
N TYR A 69 3.42 -5.80 14.95
CA TYR A 69 3.97 -7.11 15.28
C TYR A 69 3.01 -8.23 14.89
N GLU A 70 3.56 -9.27 14.29
CA GLU A 70 2.86 -10.53 14.06
C GLU A 70 3.10 -11.49 15.24
N SER A 71 2.17 -12.41 15.46
CA SER A 71 2.22 -13.38 16.56
C SER A 71 2.28 -14.80 16.01
N LEU A 72 3.13 -15.62 16.61
CA LEU A 72 3.23 -17.05 16.31
C LEU A 72 1.97 -17.83 16.70
N ASP A 73 1.14 -17.27 17.59
CA ASP A 73 -0.14 -17.88 17.99
C ASP A 73 -1.17 -17.86 16.84
N PHE A 74 -0.93 -17.05 15.80
CA PHE A 74 -1.81 -16.86 14.66
C PHE A 74 -1.06 -17.16 13.36
N PRO A 75 -0.82 -18.45 13.03
CA PRO A 75 0.10 -18.83 11.96
C PRO A 75 -0.40 -18.48 10.55
N THR A 76 -1.69 -18.21 10.38
CA THR A 76 -2.28 -17.89 9.07
C THR A 76 -1.76 -16.54 8.58
N GLY A 77 -0.99 -16.56 7.49
CA GLY A 77 -0.43 -15.35 6.89
C GLY A 77 0.85 -14.83 7.54
N PHE A 78 1.32 -15.45 8.63
CA PHE A 78 2.54 -15.05 9.35
C PHE A 78 3.77 -15.09 8.42
N LYS A 79 4.57 -14.01 8.46
CA LYS A 79 5.84 -13.84 7.74
C LYS A 79 6.99 -13.47 8.65
N GLY A 80 6.72 -12.89 9.82
CA GLY A 80 7.76 -12.51 10.77
C GLY A 80 7.22 -11.57 11.85
N VAL A 81 7.75 -11.71 13.07
CA VAL A 81 7.27 -10.95 14.24
C VAL A 81 7.50 -9.47 14.03
N THR A 82 8.70 -9.05 13.64
CA THR A 82 9.06 -7.63 13.49
C THR A 82 9.01 -7.17 12.03
N PRO A 83 8.93 -5.86 11.75
CA PRO A 83 9.07 -5.34 10.39
C PRO A 83 10.36 -5.82 9.70
N ALA A 84 11.47 -5.88 10.44
CA ALA A 84 12.75 -6.37 9.94
C ALA A 84 12.68 -7.85 9.49
N ASP A 85 12.06 -8.71 10.28
CA ASP A 85 11.89 -10.13 9.92
C ASP A 85 11.07 -10.27 8.64
N ARG A 86 9.99 -9.48 8.51
CA ARG A 86 9.09 -9.53 7.36
C ARG A 86 9.73 -9.04 6.06
N VAL A 87 10.51 -7.96 6.11
CA VAL A 87 11.20 -7.47 4.91
C VAL A 87 12.28 -8.46 4.46
N VAL A 88 12.97 -9.11 5.39
CA VAL A 88 13.92 -10.19 5.07
C VAL A 88 13.21 -11.41 4.47
N ALA A 89 12.08 -11.82 5.04
CA ALA A 89 11.24 -12.90 4.49
C ALA A 89 10.73 -12.58 3.07
N ALA A 90 10.54 -11.31 2.75
CA ALA A 90 10.19 -10.83 1.41
C ALA A 90 11.40 -10.65 0.47
N GLY A 91 12.62 -10.93 0.93
CA GLY A 91 13.85 -10.85 0.14
C GLY A 91 14.54 -9.48 0.13
N TYR A 92 14.16 -8.56 1.03
CA TYR A 92 14.90 -7.31 1.23
C TYR A 92 16.13 -7.55 2.11
N LEU A 93 17.29 -7.01 1.71
CA LEU A 93 18.56 -7.39 2.32
C LEU A 93 18.92 -6.62 3.60
N SER A 94 18.25 -5.51 3.88
CA SER A 94 18.51 -4.68 5.06
C SER A 94 17.47 -4.90 6.14
N THR A 95 17.91 -4.94 7.40
CA THR A 95 17.06 -4.95 8.59
C THR A 95 16.82 -3.56 9.18
N THR A 96 17.53 -2.54 8.68
CA THR A 96 17.31 -1.13 9.07
C THR A 96 16.10 -0.59 8.32
N VAL A 97 14.91 -0.84 8.88
CA VAL A 97 13.63 -0.42 8.33
C VAL A 97 12.77 0.26 9.39
N SER A 98 11.92 1.18 8.93
CA SER A 98 10.86 1.78 9.75
C SER A 98 9.52 1.51 9.09
N GLU A 99 8.47 1.39 9.90
CA GLU A 99 7.13 1.11 9.41
C GLU A 99 6.16 2.17 9.92
N ASN A 100 5.30 2.65 9.02
CA ASN A 100 4.10 3.39 9.39
C ASN A 100 2.90 2.50 9.09
N VAL A 101 1.97 2.40 10.03
CA VAL A 101 0.74 1.63 9.88
C VAL A 101 -0.43 2.58 10.10
N SER A 102 -1.40 2.52 9.19
CA SER A 102 -2.70 3.16 9.32
C SER A 102 -3.77 2.09 9.28
N TYR A 103 -4.87 2.33 9.97
CA TYR A 103 -6.06 1.49 9.96
C TYR A 103 -7.26 2.41 10.00
N ASP A 104 -8.29 2.04 9.26
CA ASP A 104 -9.61 2.66 9.36
C ASP A 104 -10.12 2.47 10.79
N SER A 105 -10.18 3.57 11.52
CA SER A 105 -10.48 3.57 12.96
C SER A 105 -11.98 3.58 13.26
N ASP A 106 -12.79 3.85 12.24
CA ASP A 106 -14.19 4.25 12.37
C ASP A 106 -15.12 3.26 11.61
N GLY A 107 -14.56 2.48 10.69
CA GLY A 107 -15.19 1.33 10.05
C GLY A 107 -16.11 1.65 8.88
N ASP A 108 -16.01 2.85 8.30
CA ASP A 108 -16.86 3.30 7.22
C ASP A 108 -16.41 2.85 5.82
N GLY A 109 -15.19 2.33 5.71
CA GLY A 109 -14.65 1.80 4.47
C GLY A 109 -13.69 2.75 3.74
N GLU A 110 -13.47 3.94 4.26
CA GLU A 110 -12.62 4.98 3.68
C GLU A 110 -11.28 5.10 4.44
N SER A 111 -10.31 5.79 3.85
CA SER A 111 -9.09 6.15 4.59
C SER A 111 -9.24 7.55 5.18
N ASP A 112 -8.57 7.87 6.29
CA ASP A 112 -8.60 9.22 6.91
C ASP A 112 -8.39 10.35 5.90
N LYS A 113 -7.60 10.11 4.84
CA LYS A 113 -7.44 11.08 3.75
C LYS A 113 -8.68 11.21 2.86
N ASP A 114 -9.29 10.10 2.49
CA ASP A 114 -10.53 10.05 1.71
C ASP A 114 -11.70 10.63 2.55
N GLU A 115 -11.69 10.47 3.89
CA GLU A 115 -12.61 11.09 4.85
C GLU A 115 -12.42 12.61 5.00
N ILE A 116 -11.15 13.08 5.09
CA ILE A 116 -10.82 14.51 5.13
C ILE A 116 -11.20 15.20 3.81
N ASP A 117 -10.94 14.56 2.67
CA ASP A 117 -11.25 15.11 1.34
C ASP A 117 -12.76 15.09 1.04
N SER A 118 -13.52 14.17 1.66
CA SER A 118 -14.99 14.06 1.53
C SER A 118 -15.77 14.83 2.60
N GLY A 119 -15.11 15.31 3.66
CA GLY A 119 -15.72 16.10 4.73
C GLY A 119 -16.65 15.30 5.63
N THR A 120 -16.42 13.98 5.75
CA THR A 120 -17.28 13.05 6.49
C THR A 120 -16.92 12.89 7.96
N ASP A 121 -15.73 13.34 8.40
CA ASP A 121 -15.35 13.26 9.82
C ASP A 121 -16.10 14.30 10.67
N LEU A 122 -17.22 13.86 11.24
CA LEU A 122 -17.86 14.46 12.40
C LEU A 122 -18.11 13.38 13.45
N LEU A 123 -17.04 12.93 14.12
CA LEU A 123 -17.11 12.23 15.41
C LEU A 123 -17.76 10.82 15.36
N ASN A 124 -16.96 9.81 15.01
CA ASN A 124 -17.05 8.42 15.51
C ASN A 124 -18.25 7.54 15.06
N PRO A 125 -18.07 6.67 14.04
CA PRO A 125 -18.92 5.52 13.70
C PRO A 125 -18.23 4.15 14.01
N PRO A 126 -18.93 3.00 13.78
CA PRO A 126 -18.60 1.70 14.38
C PRO A 126 -17.71 0.78 13.53
N ARG A 127 -16.59 0.35 14.13
CA ARG A 127 -15.76 -0.85 13.84
C ARG A 127 -16.34 -1.85 12.81
N SER A 128 -16.04 -1.64 11.54
CA SER A 128 -16.02 -2.68 10.49
C SER A 128 -15.12 -2.27 9.32
N GLY A 129 -13.82 -2.56 9.44
CA GLY A 129 -12.78 -1.95 8.62
C GLY A 129 -12.79 -2.27 7.11
N ALA A 130 -12.45 -1.25 6.32
CA ALA A 130 -11.70 -1.41 5.08
C ALA A 130 -10.22 -1.05 5.29
N TRP A 131 -9.34 -1.73 4.56
CA TRP A 131 -7.91 -1.76 4.86
C TRP A 131 -7.10 -1.20 3.70
N LYS A 132 -6.42 -0.06 3.89
CA LYS A 132 -5.51 0.54 2.91
C LYS A 132 -4.23 0.98 3.63
N ILE A 133 -3.17 0.17 3.55
CA ILE A 133 -1.91 0.42 4.28
C ILE A 133 -0.83 0.99 3.36
N ILE A 134 -0.20 2.08 3.84
CA ILE A 134 0.92 2.81 3.27
C ILE A 134 2.26 2.12 3.61
N LEU A 135 3.19 2.20 2.66
CA LEU A 135 4.51 1.56 2.54
C LEU A 135 5.42 1.55 3.79
N PRO A 136 6.31 0.54 3.93
CA PRO A 136 7.45 0.60 4.83
C PRO A 136 8.43 1.71 4.37
N LEU A 137 8.82 2.58 5.30
CA LEU A 137 9.75 3.68 5.07
C LEU A 137 11.20 3.22 5.28
N ILE A 138 12.04 3.48 4.29
CA ILE A 138 13.50 3.46 4.45
C ILE A 138 13.94 4.82 5.01
N LEU A 139 14.58 4.82 6.18
CA LEU A 139 15.49 5.89 6.59
C LEU A 139 16.86 5.59 5.99
N ASN A 140 17.20 6.24 4.88
CA ASN A 140 18.57 6.23 4.37
C ASN A 140 19.40 7.10 5.30
N GLN A 141 20.18 6.49 6.19
CA GLN A 141 21.24 7.18 6.92
C GLN A 141 22.48 7.12 6.02
N ASN A 142 22.85 8.31 5.53
CA ASN A 142 24.03 8.68 4.73
C ASN A 142 25.14 7.64 4.56
#